data_AF-L8LVP2-F1
#
_entry.id   AF-L8LVP2-F1
#
_cell.length_a   1.000
_cell.length_b   1.000
_cell.length_c   1.000
_cell.angle_alpha   90.00
_cell.angle_beta   90.00
_cell.angle_gamma   90.00
#
_symmetry.space_group_name_H-M   'P 1'
#
loop_
_entity.id
_entity.type
_entity.pdbx_description
1 polymer ?
#
loop_
_entity_poly.entity_id
_entity_poly.type
_entity_poly.pdbx_seq_one_letter_code
_entity_poly.pdbx_strand_id
1 'polypeptide(L)'
;MDAIYPIVMTVLVLELGEPESGVEIQDYVNVIVPKIIDYILSFLLLFSFWYNQSRINNLFEQDHSRLTLWLNSIVLMLVTLLPFSIRLLHTEQYYGSTVLTIDYFNLKLTYEVFVDAFFIANWLIIDVMINLILYIIAKKHVYTMSGRKQLACIVRSRVTTTALFTLLFGLSIIINFLFELSSPRRVLFVFPVLLIFEDEIVNLLNREGFIMNIFFKQLRRIFRSGGR
;
A
#
# COMPACT_ATOMS: atom_id res chain seq x y z
N MET A 1 3.10 -15.62 -11.42
CA MET A 1 3.66 -14.28 -11.12
C MET A 1 4.57 -14.29 -9.90
N ASP A 2 4.62 -15.41 -9.18
CA ASP A 2 5.30 -15.53 -7.89
C ASP A 2 6.82 -15.48 -7.99
N ALA A 3 7.42 -15.63 -9.18
CA ALA A 3 8.87 -15.58 -9.37
C ALA A 3 9.46 -14.16 -9.30
N ILE A 4 8.69 -13.10 -9.56
CA ILE A 4 9.22 -11.73 -9.64
C ILE A 4 9.43 -11.13 -8.24
N TYR A 5 8.51 -11.39 -7.32
CA TYR A 5 8.56 -10.85 -5.95
C TYR A 5 9.84 -11.25 -5.20
N PRO A 6 10.27 -12.52 -5.16
CA PRO A 6 11.53 -12.92 -4.53
C PRO A 6 12.75 -12.21 -5.12
N ILE A 7 12.81 -12.04 -6.45
CA ILE A 7 13.92 -11.33 -7.11
C ILE A 7 13.99 -9.89 -6.58
N VAL A 8 12.87 -9.17 -6.60
CA VAL A 8 12.82 -7.78 -6.13
C VAL A 8 13.17 -7.69 -4.64
N MET A 9 12.68 -8.62 -3.81
CA MET A 9 13.03 -8.68 -2.38
C MET A 9 14.52 -8.90 -2.14
N THR A 10 15.19 -9.72 -2.96
CA THR A 10 16.65 -9.91 -2.84
C THR A 10 17.43 -8.68 -3.30
N VAL A 11 16.94 -7.95 -4.32
CA VAL A 11 17.59 -6.70 -4.77
C VAL A 11 17.61 -5.65 -3.65
N LEU A 12 16.60 -5.62 -2.77
CA LEU A 12 16.57 -4.70 -1.63
C LEU A 12 17.80 -4.81 -0.73
N VAL A 13 18.37 -6.01 -0.56
CA VAL A 13 19.53 -6.19 0.34
C VAL A 13 20.78 -5.54 -0.23
N LEU A 14 20.87 -5.47 -1.56
CA LEU A 14 22.00 -4.87 -2.26
C LEU A 14 21.99 -3.34 -2.13
N GLU A 15 20.84 -2.74 -1.83
CA GLU A 15 20.67 -1.29 -1.68
C GLU A 15 21.11 -0.77 -0.31
N LEU A 16 21.44 -1.63 0.66
CA LEU A 16 21.92 -1.22 1.99
C LEU A 16 23.27 -0.49 1.94
N GLY A 17 24.05 -0.70 0.87
CA GLY A 17 25.37 -0.10 0.67
C GLY A 17 26.47 -0.72 1.51
N GLU A 18 27.72 -0.53 1.09
CA GLU A 18 28.89 -0.99 1.83
C GLU A 18 29.24 -0.03 2.97
N PRO A 19 29.82 -0.52 4.09
CA PRO A 19 30.35 0.34 5.14
C PRO A 19 31.44 1.27 4.59
N GLU A 20 31.35 2.56 4.91
CA GLU A 20 32.45 3.49 4.63
C GLU A 20 33.68 3.10 5.45
N SER A 21 34.82 2.96 4.78
CA SER A 21 36.08 2.57 5.43
C SER A 21 36.58 3.69 6.33
N GLY A 22 36.81 3.39 7.62
CA GLY A 22 37.45 4.31 8.58
C GLY A 22 36.54 4.93 9.64
N VAL A 23 35.27 4.52 9.73
CA VAL A 23 34.32 4.98 10.77
C VAL A 23 34.43 4.09 12.02
N GLU A 24 34.38 4.68 13.22
CA GLU A 24 34.26 3.90 14.46
C GLU A 24 32.97 3.07 14.46
N ILE A 25 33.04 1.85 14.99
CA ILE A 25 31.91 0.89 14.97
C ILE A 25 30.64 1.52 15.57
N GLN A 26 30.79 2.35 16.60
CA GLN A 26 29.67 2.99 17.29
C GLN A 26 28.97 4.05 16.43
N ASP A 27 29.71 4.85 15.67
CA ASP A 27 29.15 5.81 14.72
C ASP A 27 28.51 5.12 13.52
N TYR A 28 29.10 4.00 13.08
CA TYR A 28 28.52 3.17 12.03
C TYR A 28 27.17 2.57 12.43
N VAL A 29 26.98 2.16 13.68
CA VAL A 29 25.68 1.65 14.18
C VAL A 29 24.58 2.70 14.04
N ASN A 30 24.85 3.95 14.40
CA ASN A 30 23.86 5.03 14.31
C ASN A 30 23.43 5.32 12.86
N VAL A 31 24.32 5.08 11.90
CA VAL A 31 24.04 5.29 10.47
C VAL A 31 23.34 4.08 9.83
N ILE A 32 23.70 2.85 10.22
CA ILE A 32 23.17 1.63 9.59
C ILE A 32 21.79 1.23 10.11
N VAL A 33 21.47 1.51 11.38
CA VAL A 33 20.18 1.12 11.98
C VAL A 33 18.99 1.72 11.24
N PRO A 34 18.94 3.03 10.90
CA PRO A 34 17.87 3.59 10.07
C PRO A 34 17.75 2.89 8.71
N LYS A 35 18.88 2.60 8.04
CA LYS A 35 18.89 1.89 6.74
C LYS A 35 18.31 0.47 6.84
N ILE A 36 18.61 -0.24 7.93
CA ILE A 36 18.05 -1.57 8.18
C ILE A 36 16.54 -1.50 8.41
N ILE A 37 16.05 -0.48 9.12
CA ILE A 37 14.61 -0.27 9.32
C ILE A 37 13.91 -0.05 7.96
N ASP A 38 14.48 0.78 7.08
CA ASP A 38 13.93 1.05 5.74
C ASP A 38 13.88 -0.20 4.88
N TYR A 39 14.94 -1.01 4.98
CA TYR A 39 15.01 -2.31 4.33
C TYR A 39 13.92 -3.26 4.84
N ILE A 40 13.77 -3.41 6.16
CA ILE A 40 12.74 -4.28 6.75
C ILE A 40 11.34 -3.83 6.35
N LEU A 41 11.07 -2.52 6.38
CA LEU A 41 9.79 -1.95 5.95
C LEU A 41 9.51 -2.23 4.47
N SER A 42 10.50 -2.00 3.61
CA SER A 42 10.38 -2.27 2.17
C SER A 42 10.15 -3.75 1.89
N PHE A 43 10.86 -4.63 2.61
CA PHE A 43 10.70 -6.07 2.51
C PHE A 43 9.31 -6.52 2.96
N LEU A 44 8.86 -6.10 4.14
CA LEU A 44 7.52 -6.41 4.65
C LEU A 44 6.44 -5.89 3.72
N LEU A 45 6.63 -4.72 3.12
CA LEU A 45 5.68 -4.16 2.17
C LEU A 45 5.55 -5.03 0.92
N LEU A 46 6.68 -5.37 0.27
CA LEU A 46 6.69 -6.27 -0.88
C LEU A 46 6.10 -7.64 -0.52
N PHE A 47 6.41 -8.15 0.67
CA PHE A 47 5.89 -9.43 1.15
C PHE A 47 4.37 -9.39 1.31
N SER A 48 3.82 -8.29 1.83
CA SER A 48 2.38 -8.07 1.95
C SER A 48 1.68 -8.08 0.58
N PHE A 49 2.29 -7.44 -0.43
CA PHE A 49 1.78 -7.45 -1.79
C PHE A 49 1.84 -8.84 -2.42
N TRP A 50 2.96 -9.54 -2.27
CA TRP A 50 3.10 -10.91 -2.73
C TRP A 50 2.06 -11.83 -2.10
N TYR A 51 1.94 -11.81 -0.76
CA TYR A 51 0.96 -12.61 -0.01
C TYR A 51 -0.46 -12.42 -0.54
N ASN A 52 -0.88 -11.16 -0.71
CA ASN A 52 -2.21 -10.87 -1.21
C ASN A 52 -2.38 -11.24 -2.70
N GLN A 53 -1.35 -11.09 -3.52
CA GLN A 53 -1.40 -11.51 -4.92
C GLN A 53 -1.48 -13.03 -5.05
N SER A 54 -0.74 -13.78 -4.23
CA SER A 54 -0.79 -15.25 -4.22
C SER A 54 -2.17 -15.74 -3.77
N ARG A 55 -2.80 -15.10 -2.77
CA ARG A 55 -4.21 -15.36 -2.40
C ARG A 55 -5.16 -15.16 -3.58
N ILE A 56 -5.01 -14.06 -4.33
CA ILE A 56 -5.80 -13.77 -5.53
C ILE A 56 -5.56 -14.84 -6.61
N ASN A 57 -4.30 -15.19 -6.89
CA ASN A 57 -3.96 -16.16 -7.93
C ASN A 57 -4.53 -17.56 -7.64
N ASN A 58 -4.51 -18.00 -6.38
CA ASN A 58 -5.06 -19.30 -5.96
C ASN A 58 -6.58 -19.42 -6.16
N LEU A 59 -7.31 -18.31 -6.28
CA LEU A 59 -8.75 -18.34 -6.56
C LEU A 59 -9.08 -18.60 -8.04
N PHE A 60 -8.12 -18.36 -8.94
CA PHE A 60 -8.36 -18.25 -10.37
C PHE A 60 -7.41 -19.10 -11.21
N GLU A 61 -6.97 -20.25 -10.66
CA GLU A 61 -5.90 -21.16 -11.14
C GLU A 61 -5.88 -21.52 -12.65
N GLN A 62 -6.85 -21.11 -13.46
CA GLN A 62 -6.98 -21.58 -14.85
C GLN A 62 -7.28 -20.51 -15.92
N ASP A 63 -7.39 -19.22 -15.61
CA ASP A 63 -7.90 -18.26 -16.61
C ASP A 63 -7.10 -16.95 -16.70
N HIS A 64 -5.92 -17.03 -17.33
CA HIS A 64 -5.08 -15.89 -17.62
C HIS A 64 -5.46 -15.24 -18.95
N SER A 65 -6.47 -14.37 -18.91
CA SER A 65 -6.73 -13.50 -20.07
C SER A 65 -5.53 -12.59 -20.33
N ARG A 66 -5.26 -12.28 -21.61
CA ARG A 66 -4.16 -11.37 -22.00
C ARG A 66 -4.25 -10.03 -21.27
N LEU A 67 -5.46 -9.50 -21.07
CA LEU A 67 -5.69 -8.26 -20.33
C LEU A 67 -5.29 -8.37 -18.86
N THR A 68 -5.69 -9.44 -18.17
CA THR A 68 -5.33 -9.68 -16.76
C THR A 68 -3.82 -9.78 -16.57
N LEU A 69 -3.12 -10.44 -17.50
CA LEU A 69 -1.66 -10.52 -17.48
C LEU A 69 -1.00 -9.13 -17.61
N TRP A 70 -1.47 -8.30 -18.54
CA TRP A 70 -0.95 -6.92 -18.69
C TRP A 70 -1.21 -6.06 -17.47
N LEU A 71 -2.44 -6.11 -16.92
CA LEU A 71 -2.79 -5.35 -15.71
C LEU A 71 -1.91 -5.77 -14.53
N ASN A 72 -1.69 -7.06 -14.35
CA ASN A 72 -0.80 -7.56 -13.30
C ASN A 72 0.66 -7.14 -13.53
N SER A 73 1.15 -7.10 -14.77
CA SER A 73 2.49 -6.58 -15.07
C SER A 73 2.63 -5.09 -14.71
N ILE A 74 1.59 -4.29 -14.96
CA ILE A 74 1.57 -2.88 -14.55
C ILE A 74 1.54 -2.76 -13.02
N VAL A 75 0.75 -3.59 -12.34
CA VAL A 75 0.75 -3.67 -10.87
C VAL A 75 2.14 -4.00 -10.34
N LEU A 76 2.83 -4.99 -10.93
CA LEU A 76 4.19 -5.34 -10.54
C LEU A 76 5.15 -4.16 -10.73
N MET A 77 5.10 -3.47 -11.87
CA MET A 77 5.91 -2.27 -12.11
C MET A 77 5.67 -1.21 -11.03
N LEU A 78 4.41 -0.94 -10.67
CA LEU A 78 4.08 0.03 -9.62
C LEU A 78 4.56 -0.44 -8.24
N VAL A 79 4.39 -1.73 -7.92
CA VAL A 79 4.85 -2.32 -6.65
C VAL A 79 6.38 -2.23 -6.52
N THR A 80 7.14 -2.41 -7.60
CA THR A 80 8.61 -2.24 -7.58
C THR A 80 9.05 -0.79 -7.34
N LEU A 81 8.14 0.19 -7.48
CA LEU A 81 8.42 1.59 -7.18
C LEU A 81 8.24 1.93 -5.69
N LEU A 82 7.55 1.09 -4.92
CA LEU A 82 7.28 1.34 -3.50
C LEU A 82 8.53 1.38 -2.61
N PRO A 83 9.53 0.48 -2.76
CA PRO A 83 10.76 0.56 -1.99
C PRO A 83 11.53 1.86 -2.22
N PHE A 84 11.52 2.34 -3.46
CA PHE A 84 12.09 3.64 -3.81
C PHE A 84 11.37 4.77 -3.06
N SER A 85 10.03 4.76 -3.04
CA SER A 85 9.25 5.74 -2.28
C SER A 85 9.58 5.69 -0.79
N ILE A 86 9.70 4.51 -0.17
CA ILE A 86 10.09 4.37 1.25
C ILE A 86 11.44 5.02 1.54
N ARG A 87 12.43 4.83 0.66
CA ARG A 87 13.75 5.47 0.83
C ARG A 87 13.68 6.99 0.74
N LEU A 88 12.92 7.53 -0.20
CA LEU A 88 12.69 8.98 -0.30
C LEU A 88 12.02 9.52 0.95
N LEU A 89 11.18 8.71 1.61
CA LEU A 89 10.48 9.12 2.82
C LEU A 89 11.43 9.28 4.02
N HIS A 90 12.56 8.57 4.04
CA HIS A 90 13.46 8.52 5.20
C HIS A 90 14.79 9.23 4.95
N THR A 91 14.97 9.84 3.77
CA THR A 91 16.15 10.64 3.46
C THR A 91 16.07 12.01 4.18
N GLU A 92 16.77 12.13 5.30
CA GLU A 92 16.91 13.33 6.14
C GLU A 92 17.44 14.56 5.35
N GLN A 93 18.14 14.33 4.23
CA GLN A 93 18.83 15.38 3.47
C GLN A 93 17.90 16.42 2.83
N TYR A 94 16.60 16.12 2.67
CA TYR A 94 15.60 17.03 2.09
C TYR A 94 14.56 17.53 3.09
N TYR A 95 14.73 17.21 4.38
CA TYR A 95 13.79 17.55 5.45
C TYR A 95 13.64 19.07 5.58
N GLY A 96 12.40 19.57 5.63
CA GLY A 96 12.12 21.01 5.69
C GLY A 96 12.38 21.83 4.41
N SER A 97 12.82 21.20 3.31
CA SER A 97 12.95 21.92 2.03
C SER A 97 11.57 22.27 1.46
N THR A 98 11.36 23.55 1.19
CA THR A 98 10.11 24.04 0.57
C THR A 98 10.20 23.81 -0.93
N VAL A 99 9.28 23.03 -1.48
CA VAL A 99 9.23 22.72 -2.91
C VAL A 99 8.45 23.81 -3.66
N LEU A 100 7.29 24.21 -3.13
CA LEU A 100 6.47 25.28 -3.69
C LEU A 100 5.78 26.07 -2.57
N THR A 101 5.76 27.39 -2.70
CA THR A 101 4.96 28.28 -1.86
C THR A 101 3.84 28.85 -2.72
N ILE A 102 2.59 28.68 -2.28
CA ILE A 102 1.42 29.31 -2.91
C ILE A 102 0.97 30.45 -1.99
N ASP A 103 1.40 31.67 -2.32
CA ASP A 103 1.20 32.88 -1.50
C ASP A 103 -0.28 33.18 -1.20
N TYR A 104 -1.19 32.84 -2.10
CA TYR A 104 -2.63 33.10 -1.93
C TYR A 104 -3.29 32.32 -0.80
N PHE A 105 -2.76 31.14 -0.44
CA PHE A 105 -3.33 30.28 0.60
C PHE A 105 -2.41 30.12 1.82
N ASN A 106 -1.26 30.82 1.88
CA ASN A 106 -0.18 30.54 2.82
C ASN A 106 0.22 29.05 2.86
N LEU A 107 0.04 28.34 1.75
CA LEU A 107 0.23 26.90 1.68
C LEU A 107 1.66 26.64 1.23
N LYS A 108 2.47 26.08 2.14
CA LYS A 108 3.83 25.62 1.86
C LYS A 108 3.78 24.13 1.56
N LEU A 109 4.05 23.76 0.31
CA LEU A 109 4.28 22.37 -0.06
C LEU A 109 5.72 22.01 0.27
N THR A 110 5.92 21.40 1.43
CA THR A 110 7.19 20.82 1.84
C THR A 110 7.46 19.54 1.03
N TYR A 111 8.74 19.22 0.83
CA TYR A 111 9.17 17.96 0.21
C TYR A 111 8.49 16.74 0.83
N GLU A 112 8.28 16.76 2.15
CA GLU A 112 7.58 15.69 2.86
C GLU A 112 6.18 15.41 2.31
N VAL A 113 5.34 16.45 2.20
CA VAL A 113 3.96 16.34 1.70
C VAL A 113 3.95 15.82 0.26
N PHE A 114 4.93 16.21 -0.55
CA PHE A 114 5.07 15.71 -1.93
C PHE A 114 5.37 14.21 -1.97
N VAL A 115 6.34 13.73 -1.20
CA VAL A 115 6.68 12.30 -1.17
C VAL A 115 5.53 11.46 -0.60
N ASP A 116 4.84 11.98 0.41
CA ASP A 116 3.67 11.35 0.98
C ASP A 116 2.52 11.24 -0.03
N ALA A 117 2.23 12.33 -0.74
CA ALA A 117 1.23 12.33 -1.81
C ALA A 117 1.60 11.37 -2.95
N PHE A 118 2.88 11.32 -3.32
CA PHE A 118 3.40 10.38 -4.31
C PHE A 118 3.21 8.91 -3.87
N PHE A 119 3.53 8.59 -2.62
CA PHE A 119 3.34 7.25 -2.04
C PHE A 119 1.86 6.85 -2.04
N ILE A 120 0.97 7.73 -1.55
CA ILE A 120 -0.48 7.46 -1.53
C ILE A 120 -1.01 7.28 -2.94
N ALA A 121 -0.63 8.14 -3.89
CA ALA A 121 -1.07 8.04 -5.27
C ALA A 121 -0.63 6.72 -5.89
N ASN A 122 0.63 6.33 -5.72
CA ASN A 122 1.16 5.06 -6.22
C ASN A 122 0.37 3.86 -5.65
N TRP A 123 0.15 3.86 -4.33
CA TRP A 123 -0.62 2.81 -3.67
C TRP A 123 -2.09 2.76 -4.09
N LEU A 124 -2.78 3.90 -4.17
CA LEU A 124 -4.17 3.96 -4.63
C LEU A 124 -4.31 3.45 -6.07
N ILE A 125 -3.36 3.77 -6.94
CA ILE A 125 -3.34 3.23 -8.32
C ILE A 125 -3.20 1.71 -8.27
N ILE A 126 -2.29 1.16 -7.46
CA ILE A 126 -2.14 -0.29 -7.28
C ILE A 126 -3.46 -0.92 -6.81
N ASP A 127 -4.11 -0.37 -5.78
CA ASP A 127 -5.36 -0.91 -5.23
C ASP A 127 -6.51 -0.84 -6.24
N VAL A 128 -6.64 0.27 -6.98
CA VAL A 128 -7.62 0.41 -8.07
C VAL A 128 -7.37 -0.63 -9.15
N MET A 129 -6.13 -0.87 -9.55
CA MET A 129 -5.80 -1.87 -10.56
C MET A 129 -6.12 -3.30 -10.08
N ILE A 130 -5.81 -3.63 -8.83
CA ILE A 130 -6.15 -4.94 -8.25
C ILE A 130 -7.68 -5.12 -8.19
N ASN A 131 -8.43 -4.11 -7.75
CA ASN A 131 -9.88 -4.16 -7.74
C ASN A 131 -10.48 -4.27 -9.15
N LEU A 132 -9.87 -3.63 -10.16
CA LEU A 132 -10.25 -3.78 -11.56
C LEU A 132 -10.02 -5.22 -12.06
N ILE A 133 -8.88 -5.82 -11.71
CA ILE A 133 -8.57 -7.22 -12.02
C ILE A 133 -9.62 -8.14 -11.40
N LEU A 134 -9.93 -7.96 -10.11
CA LEU A 134 -10.96 -8.71 -9.41
C LEU A 134 -12.34 -8.53 -10.07
N TYR A 135 -12.69 -7.33 -10.52
CA TYR A 135 -13.95 -7.06 -11.21
C TYR A 135 -14.05 -7.75 -12.57
N ILE A 136 -12.99 -7.69 -13.39
CA ILE A 136 -12.94 -8.38 -14.70
C ILE A 136 -13.12 -9.88 -14.50
N ILE A 137 -12.41 -10.44 -13.52
CA ILE A 137 -12.45 -11.85 -13.17
C ILE A 137 -13.84 -12.24 -12.62
N ALA A 138 -14.45 -11.39 -11.77
CA ALA A 138 -15.81 -11.57 -11.25
C ALA A 138 -16.86 -11.68 -12.36
N LYS A 139 -16.72 -10.85 -13.40
CA LYS A 139 -17.66 -10.77 -14.53
C LYS A 139 -17.50 -11.93 -15.52
N LYS A 140 -16.27 -12.39 -15.74
CA LYS A 140 -15.96 -13.41 -16.75
C LYS A 140 -16.36 -14.83 -16.31
N HIS A 141 -16.39 -15.11 -15.01
CA HIS A 141 -16.58 -16.47 -14.49
C HIS A 141 -17.92 -16.70 -13.79
N VAL A 142 -18.50 -17.87 -14.05
CA VAL A 142 -19.61 -18.41 -13.26
C VAL A 142 -19.06 -19.10 -12.02
N TYR A 143 -18.97 -18.36 -10.92
CA TYR A 143 -18.50 -18.90 -9.65
C TYR A 143 -19.54 -19.77 -8.96
N THR A 144 -19.07 -20.87 -8.35
CA THR A 144 -19.80 -21.60 -7.31
C THR A 144 -20.14 -20.67 -6.15
N MET A 145 -21.17 -21.00 -5.37
CA MET A 145 -21.59 -20.18 -4.21
C MET A 145 -20.45 -19.97 -3.19
N SER A 146 -19.50 -20.91 -3.09
CA SER A 146 -18.30 -20.77 -2.26
C SER A 146 -17.32 -19.73 -2.82
N GLY A 147 -17.01 -19.80 -4.13
CA GLY A 147 -16.11 -18.87 -4.80
C GLY A 147 -16.61 -17.42 -4.78
N ARG A 148 -17.92 -17.19 -4.93
CA ARG A 148 -18.52 -15.83 -4.81
C ARG A 148 -18.32 -15.24 -3.41
N LYS A 149 -18.46 -16.07 -2.36
CA LYS A 149 -18.27 -15.62 -0.98
C LYS A 149 -16.81 -15.25 -0.71
N GLN A 150 -15.88 -16.06 -1.18
CA GLN A 150 -14.44 -15.78 -1.04
C GLN A 150 -14.03 -14.49 -1.78
N LEU A 151 -14.48 -14.32 -3.03
CA LEU A 151 -14.25 -13.09 -3.79
C LEU A 151 -14.82 -11.85 -3.09
N ALA A 152 -16.06 -11.93 -2.59
CA ALA A 152 -16.68 -10.83 -1.86
C ALA A 152 -15.96 -10.52 -0.54
N CYS A 153 -15.39 -11.53 0.12
CA CYS A 153 -14.57 -11.37 1.32
C CYS A 153 -13.29 -10.57 1.00
N ILE A 154 -12.60 -10.91 -0.09
CA ILE A 154 -11.35 -10.25 -0.49
C ILE A 154 -11.58 -8.80 -0.92
N VAL A 155 -12.55 -8.55 -1.79
CA VAL A 155 -12.88 -7.18 -2.22
C VAL A 155 -13.25 -6.31 -1.02
N ARG A 156 -14.03 -6.87 -0.09
CA ARG A 156 -14.41 -6.21 1.15
C ARG A 156 -13.20 -5.91 2.05
N SER A 157 -12.34 -6.90 2.23
CA SER A 157 -11.14 -6.82 3.04
C SER A 157 -10.25 -5.67 2.55
N ARG A 158 -9.98 -5.66 1.25
CA ARG A 158 -9.21 -4.61 0.58
C ARG A 158 -9.82 -3.23 0.70
N VAL A 159 -11.10 -3.06 0.33
CA VAL A 159 -11.75 -1.74 0.39
C VAL A 159 -11.75 -1.17 1.81
N THR A 160 -11.93 -2.02 2.82
CA THR A 160 -11.92 -1.60 4.22
C THR A 160 -10.51 -1.18 4.65
N THR A 161 -9.49 -1.97 4.30
CA THR A 161 -8.09 -1.65 4.58
C THR A 161 -7.64 -0.38 3.87
N THR A 162 -8.05 -0.18 2.61
CA THR A 162 -7.79 1.04 1.85
C THR A 162 -8.47 2.26 2.48
N ALA A 163 -9.72 2.13 2.91
CA ALA A 163 -10.42 3.21 3.61
C ALA A 163 -9.75 3.54 4.96
N LEU A 164 -9.32 2.52 5.71
CA LEU A 164 -8.66 2.70 7.00
C LEU A 164 -7.28 3.36 6.83
N PHE A 165 -6.47 2.92 5.87
CA PHE A 165 -5.16 3.52 5.62
C PHE A 165 -5.26 4.95 5.10
N THR A 166 -6.16 5.23 4.14
CA THR A 166 -6.38 6.62 3.67
C THR A 166 -6.83 7.54 4.80
N LEU A 167 -7.69 7.05 5.71
CA LEU A 167 -8.13 7.80 6.87
C LEU A 167 -7.00 8.06 7.86
N LEU A 168 -6.24 7.02 8.25
CA LEU A 168 -5.10 7.16 9.17
C LEU A 168 -4.03 8.09 8.61
N PHE A 169 -3.74 7.96 7.31
CA PHE A 169 -2.75 8.78 6.64
C PHE A 169 -3.22 10.24 6.51
N GLY A 170 -4.48 10.46 6.12
CA GLY A 170 -5.07 11.79 6.07
C GLY A 170 -5.08 12.47 7.45
N LEU A 171 -5.43 11.73 8.51
CA LEU A 171 -5.33 12.20 9.89
C LEU A 171 -3.89 12.59 10.25
N SER A 172 -2.90 11.79 9.84
CA SER A 172 -1.48 12.09 10.06
C SER A 172 -1.06 13.39 9.41
N ILE A 173 -1.45 13.64 8.15
CA ILE A 173 -1.14 14.89 7.44
C ILE A 173 -1.78 16.08 8.18
N ILE A 174 -3.04 15.95 8.60
CA ILE A 174 -3.75 17.02 9.32
C ILE A 174 -3.07 17.33 10.66
N ILE A 175 -2.68 16.32 11.43
CA ILE A 175 -1.97 16.50 12.70
C ILE A 175 -0.62 17.18 12.47
N ASN A 176 0.16 16.74 11.47
CA ASN A 176 1.44 17.36 11.15
C ASN A 176 1.27 18.84 10.74
N PHE A 177 0.23 19.15 9.97
CA PHE A 177 -0.09 20.51 9.57
C PHE A 177 -0.51 21.38 10.76
N LEU A 178 -1.30 20.84 11.71
CA LEU A 178 -1.80 21.60 12.87
C LEU A 178 -0.75 21.86 13.94
N PHE A 179 0.20 20.93 14.14
CA PHE A 179 1.17 20.98 15.24
C PHE A 179 2.61 21.29 14.80
N GLU A 180 2.85 21.56 13.52
CA GLU A 180 4.18 21.77 12.94
C GLU A 180 5.19 20.66 13.34
N LEU A 181 4.68 19.45 13.57
CA LEU A 181 5.51 18.33 13.98
C LEU A 181 6.40 17.93 12.81
N SER A 182 7.72 17.99 13.03
CA SER A 182 8.69 17.31 12.18
C SER A 182 8.47 15.80 12.30
N SER A 183 7.55 15.27 11.51
CA SER A 183 6.96 13.96 11.72
C SER A 183 7.95 12.83 11.46
N PRO A 184 8.28 11.98 12.45
CA PRO A 184 8.67 10.61 12.15
C PRO A 184 7.41 9.94 11.61
N ARG A 185 7.45 9.47 10.36
CA ARG A 185 6.31 8.91 9.60
C ARG A 185 5.85 7.56 10.14
N ARG A 186 5.46 7.51 11.42
CA ARG A 186 5.06 6.32 12.19
C ARG A 186 3.90 5.56 11.55
N VAL A 187 3.03 6.27 10.82
CA VAL A 187 1.89 5.65 10.12
C VAL A 187 2.33 4.70 9.00
N LEU A 188 3.49 4.90 8.37
CA LEU A 188 4.02 3.97 7.37
C LEU A 188 4.43 2.62 7.98
N PHE A 189 4.86 2.58 9.25
CA PHE A 189 5.17 1.31 9.92
C PHE A 189 3.94 0.43 10.10
N VAL A 190 2.76 1.05 10.20
CA VAL A 190 1.48 0.35 10.35
C VAL A 190 1.02 -0.22 9.01
N PHE A 191 1.51 0.32 7.89
CA PHE A 191 1.00 -0.02 6.56
C PHE A 191 1.21 -1.48 6.12
N PRO A 192 2.43 -2.06 6.19
CA PRO A 192 2.60 -3.49 5.89
C PRO A 192 1.76 -4.38 6.80
N VAL A 193 1.65 -4.01 8.08
CA VAL A 193 0.85 -4.75 9.07
C VAL A 193 -0.63 -4.75 8.67
N LEU A 194 -1.18 -3.61 8.27
CA LEU A 194 -2.56 -3.50 7.79
C LEU A 194 -2.82 -4.37 6.54
N LEU A 195 -1.85 -4.44 5.62
CA LEU A 195 -1.98 -5.24 4.40
C LEU A 195 -1.87 -6.74 4.65
N ILE A 196 -1.04 -7.18 5.62
CA ILE A 196 -0.89 -8.60 5.97
C ILE A 196 -2.14 -9.10 6.70
N PHE A 197 -2.65 -8.31 7.64
CA PHE A 197 -3.76 -8.68 8.52
C PHE A 197 -5.11 -8.12 8.05
N GLU A 198 -5.27 -7.84 6.75
CA GLU A 198 -6.48 -7.20 6.21
C GLU A 198 -7.75 -7.99 6.57
N ASP A 199 -7.69 -9.33 6.46
CA ASP A 199 -8.83 -10.20 6.74
C ASP A 199 -9.17 -10.22 8.24
N GLU A 200 -8.16 -10.30 9.11
CA GLU A 200 -8.31 -10.28 10.56
C GLU A 200 -8.91 -8.96 11.02
N ILE A 201 -8.43 -7.83 10.49
CA ILE A 201 -8.93 -6.48 10.83
C ILE A 201 -10.40 -6.35 10.43
N VAL A 202 -10.76 -6.78 9.22
CA VAL A 202 -12.16 -6.73 8.77
C VAL A 202 -13.05 -7.66 9.58
N ASN A 203 -12.55 -8.84 9.97
CA ASN A 203 -13.28 -9.75 10.83
C ASN A 203 -13.50 -9.16 12.22
N LEU A 204 -12.51 -8.48 12.81
CA LEU A 204 -12.64 -7.75 14.07
C LEU A 204 -13.66 -6.61 13.97
N LEU A 205 -13.57 -5.77 12.94
CA LEU A 205 -14.51 -4.66 12.71
C LEU A 205 -15.95 -5.15 12.49
N ASN A 206 -16.14 -6.30 11.84
CA ASN A 206 -17.46 -6.89 11.68
C ASN A 206 -18.00 -7.51 12.98
N ARG A 207 -17.12 -7.97 13.88
CA ARG A 207 -17.50 -8.52 15.18
C ARG A 207 -18.01 -7.44 16.13
N GLU A 208 -17.49 -6.22 16.02
CA GLU A 208 -17.91 -5.07 16.84
C GLU A 208 -19.05 -4.22 16.24
N GLY A 209 -19.45 -4.51 15.00
CA GLY A 209 -20.75 -4.14 14.44
C GLY A 209 -21.10 -2.65 14.44
N PHE A 210 -20.59 -1.87 13.47
CA PHE A 210 -21.30 -0.61 13.12
C PHE A 210 -21.05 -0.05 11.70
N ILE A 211 -19.83 -0.10 11.17
CA ILE A 211 -19.47 0.76 10.01
C ILE A 211 -19.77 0.11 8.64
N MET A 212 -19.71 -1.21 8.56
CA MET A 212 -19.79 -1.93 7.29
C MET A 212 -21.20 -2.03 6.69
N ASN A 213 -22.25 -1.88 7.51
CA ASN A 213 -23.63 -2.03 7.05
C ASN A 213 -24.11 -0.85 6.20
N ILE A 214 -23.55 0.35 6.40
CA ILE A 214 -23.94 1.57 5.67
C ILE A 214 -23.25 1.63 4.30
N PHE A 215 -21.95 1.36 4.25
CA PHE A 215 -21.18 1.36 3.00
C PHE A 215 -21.61 0.23 2.06
N PHE A 216 -21.86 -0.98 2.59
CA PHE A 216 -22.41 -2.09 1.79
C PHE A 216 -23.82 -1.81 1.26
N LYS A 217 -24.65 -1.02 1.95
CA LYS A 217 -25.97 -0.65 1.47
C LYS A 217 -25.90 0.27 0.26
N GLN A 218 -24.88 1.14 0.20
CA GLN A 218 -24.63 2.01 -0.95
C GLN A 218 -24.01 1.24 -2.12
N LEU A 219 -23.01 0.39 -1.87
CA LEU A 219 -22.40 -0.44 -2.92
C LEU A 219 -23.43 -1.41 -3.54
N ARG A 220 -24.30 -2.01 -2.71
CA ARG A 220 -25.39 -2.89 -3.16
C ARG A 220 -26.47 -2.15 -3.95
N ARG A 221 -26.62 -0.83 -3.78
CA ARG A 221 -27.51 0.03 -4.61
C ARG A 221 -26.89 0.29 -5.98
N ILE A 222 -25.58 0.59 -6.04
CA ILE A 222 -24.85 0.80 -7.29
C ILE A 222 -24.82 -0.49 -8.14
N PHE A 223 -24.63 -1.65 -7.50
CA PHE A 223 -24.69 -2.95 -8.18
C PHE A 223 -26.10 -3.39 -8.60
N ARG A 224 -27.18 -2.78 -8.05
CA ARG A 224 -28.57 -3.10 -8.44
C ARG A 224 -29.12 -2.19 -9.55
N SER A 225 -28.56 -1.00 -9.75
CA SER A 225 -29.05 -0.04 -10.76
C SER A 225 -28.45 -0.25 -12.15
N GLY A 226 -27.41 -1.07 -12.31
CA GLY A 226 -26.80 -1.41 -13.62
C GLY A 226 -27.36 -2.68 -14.28
N GLY A 227 -28.49 -3.20 -13.80
CA GLY A 227 -29.11 -4.45 -14.25
C GLY A 227 -30.53 -4.29 -14.79
N ARG A 228 -30.81 -3.20 -15.50
CA ARG A 228 -31.99 -3.06 -16.37
C ARG A 228 -31.55 -2.52 -17.72
#